data_AF-A0A158FCH4-F1
#
_entry.id   AF-A0A158FCH4-F1
#
_cell.length_a   1.000
_cell.length_b   1.000
_cell.length_c   1.000
_cell.angle_alpha   90.00
_cell.angle_beta   90.00
_cell.angle_gamma   90.00
#
_symmetry.space_group_name_H-M   'P 1'
#
loop_
_entity.id
_entity.type
_entity.pdbx_description
1 polymer ?
#
loop_
_entity_poly.entity_id
_entity_poly.type
_entity_poly.pdbx_seq_one_letter_code
_entity_poly.pdbx_strand_id
1 'polypeptide(L)'
;MIFEPTPEQISRLTSIELVQLMKRLLLAECRLVDIPLRAATVPLQITIGDGGEDGRVEWAGGVNSTDFFPSRFSIFQSKAQNLTESAVFDEVAKRPKNGPPVLNNAVSEMLAKKGAYVTARVKVLVASVMQPKAV
;
A
#
# COMPACT_ATOMS: atom_id res chain seq x y z
N MET A 1 -22.34 -3.97 -9.93
CA MET A 1 -21.52 -4.62 -10.98
C MET A 1 -20.06 -4.41 -10.57
N ILE A 2 -19.44 -5.41 -9.97
CA ILE A 2 -18.06 -5.31 -9.47
C ILE A 2 -17.14 -5.77 -10.61
N PHE A 3 -16.29 -4.86 -11.09
CA PHE A 3 -15.18 -5.19 -11.97
C PHE A 3 -14.17 -6.00 -11.16
N GLU A 4 -14.23 -7.33 -11.19
CA GLU A 4 -13.15 -8.18 -10.70
C GLU A 4 -12.13 -8.35 -11.83
N PRO A 5 -10.96 -7.68 -11.79
CA PRO A 5 -9.96 -7.84 -12.82
C PRO A 5 -9.32 -9.22 -12.71
N THR A 6 -9.21 -9.94 -13.83
CA THR A 6 -8.49 -11.23 -13.83
C THR A 6 -6.98 -10.98 -13.75
N PRO A 7 -6.20 -11.94 -13.21
CA PRO A 7 -4.74 -11.91 -13.28
C PRO A 7 -4.17 -11.55 -14.65
N GLU A 8 -4.76 -12.07 -15.72
CA GLU A 8 -4.35 -11.84 -17.11
C GLU A 8 -4.66 -10.42 -17.60
N GLN A 9 -5.68 -9.77 -17.03
CA GLN A 9 -5.97 -8.37 -17.31
C GLN A 9 -4.99 -7.45 -16.58
N ILE A 10 -4.65 -7.77 -15.33
CA ILE A 10 -3.66 -7.02 -14.54
C ILE A 10 -2.26 -7.15 -15.16
N SER A 11 -1.88 -8.35 -15.65
CA SER A 11 -0.56 -8.58 -16.25
C SER A 11 -0.32 -7.84 -17.57
N ARG A 12 -1.38 -7.35 -18.21
CA ARG A 12 -1.29 -6.52 -19.43
C ARG A 12 -1.01 -5.05 -19.14
N LEU A 13 -1.15 -4.62 -17.88
CA LEU A 13 -0.90 -3.24 -17.48
C LEU A 13 0.60 -3.00 -17.36
N THR A 14 1.07 -1.92 -17.96
CA THR A 14 2.37 -1.33 -17.65
C THR A 14 2.39 -0.81 -16.21
N SER A 15 3.58 -0.60 -15.65
CA SER A 15 3.72 -0.02 -14.30
C SER A 15 2.98 1.31 -14.14
N ILE A 16 2.96 2.15 -15.19
CA ILE A 16 2.24 3.43 -15.19
C ILE A 16 0.72 3.20 -15.16
N GLU A 17 0.21 2.30 -16.00
CA GLU A 17 -1.22 1.99 -16.06
C GLU A 17 -1.72 1.36 -14.76
N LEU A 18 -0.89 0.57 -14.10
CA LEU A 18 -1.20 -0.02 -12.80
C LEU A 18 -1.32 1.04 -11.71
N VAL A 19 -0.42 2.03 -11.67
CA VAL A 19 -0.52 3.18 -10.76
C VAL A 19 -1.74 4.05 -11.09
N GLN A 20 -2.05 4.25 -12.37
CA GLN A 20 -3.26 4.97 -12.78
C GLN A 20 -4.54 4.24 -12.36
N LEU A 21 -4.58 2.91 -12.49
CA LEU A 21 -5.68 2.09 -12.02
C LEU A 21 -5.85 2.22 -10.51
N MET A 22 -4.76 2.09 -9.75
CA MET A 22 -4.77 2.28 -8.31
C MET A 22 -5.31 3.66 -7.92
N LYS A 23 -4.86 4.73 -8.57
CA LYS A 23 -5.38 6.10 -8.36
C LYS A 23 -6.91 6.16 -8.54
N ARG A 24 -7.43 5.54 -9.60
CA ARG A 24 -8.88 5.52 -9.85
C ARG A 24 -9.64 4.76 -8.76
N LEU A 25 -9.09 3.63 -8.29
CA LEU A 25 -9.69 2.83 -7.22
C LEU A 25 -9.70 3.58 -5.88
N LEU A 26 -8.57 4.18 -5.48
CA LEU A 26 -8.49 4.96 -4.24
C LEU A 26 -9.50 6.12 -4.25
N LEU A 27 -9.58 6.87 -5.36
CA LEU A 27 -10.52 7.98 -5.49
C LEU A 27 -11.98 7.50 -5.52
N ALA A 28 -12.26 6.35 -6.13
CA ALA A 28 -13.60 5.77 -6.16
C ALA A 28 -14.06 5.39 -4.75
N GLU A 29 -13.20 4.74 -3.97
CA GLU A 29 -13.49 4.38 -2.58
C GLU A 29 -13.71 5.64 -1.73
N CYS A 30 -12.85 6.65 -1.86
CA CYS A 30 -13.06 7.93 -1.17
C CYS A 30 -14.43 8.54 -1.47
N ARG A 31 -14.90 8.48 -2.73
CA ARG A 31 -16.25 8.95 -3.10
C ARG A 31 -17.36 8.09 -2.49
N LEU A 32 -17.18 6.78 -2.47
CA LEU A 32 -18.19 5.84 -1.99
C LEU A 32 -18.50 6.04 -0.50
N VAL A 33 -17.45 6.28 0.30
CA VAL A 33 -17.55 6.40 1.76
C VAL A 33 -17.45 7.83 2.28
N ASP A 34 -17.60 8.82 1.41
CA ASP A 34 -17.55 10.26 1.73
C ASP A 34 -16.26 10.72 2.43
N ILE A 35 -15.13 10.11 2.06
CA ILE A 35 -13.79 10.60 2.43
C ILE A 35 -13.38 11.68 1.42
N PRO A 36 -12.88 12.86 1.85
CA PRO A 36 -12.43 13.90 0.93
C PRO A 36 -11.39 13.36 -0.06
N LEU A 37 -11.56 13.63 -1.36
CA LEU A 37 -10.64 13.13 -2.40
C LEU A 37 -9.18 13.53 -2.17
N ARG A 38 -8.95 14.68 -1.53
CA ARG A 38 -7.62 15.17 -1.14
C ARG A 38 -6.91 14.28 -0.12
N ALA A 39 -7.64 13.36 0.54
CA ALA A 39 -7.06 12.36 1.42
C ALA A 39 -6.19 11.37 0.65
N ALA A 40 -6.52 11.08 -0.61
CA ALA A 40 -5.77 10.15 -1.44
C ALA A 40 -4.72 10.90 -2.29
N THR A 41 -3.47 10.45 -2.22
CA THR A 41 -2.35 10.93 -3.03
C THR A 41 -1.74 9.77 -3.79
N VAL A 42 -1.52 9.94 -5.09
CA VAL A 42 -0.81 8.97 -5.94
C VAL A 42 0.19 9.76 -6.81
N PRO A 43 1.50 9.70 -6.52
CA PRO A 43 2.50 10.35 -7.33
C PRO A 43 2.54 9.70 -8.73
N LEU A 44 2.54 10.53 -9.79
CA LEU A 44 2.62 10.03 -11.17
C LEU A 44 4.05 9.62 -11.58
N GLN A 45 5.04 9.85 -10.72
CA GLN A 45 6.44 9.62 -11.01
C GLN A 45 6.91 8.29 -10.39
N ILE A 46 6.70 7.19 -11.12
CA ILE A 46 7.03 5.81 -10.71
C ILE A 46 8.54 5.49 -10.63
N THR A 47 9.41 6.42 -11.07
CA THR A 47 10.87 6.22 -11.17
C THR A 47 11.68 6.95 -10.10
N ILE A 48 11.04 7.65 -9.15
CA ILE A 48 11.76 8.15 -7.97
C ILE A 48 11.91 6.98 -6.99
N GLY A 49 13.14 6.68 -6.58
CA GLY A 49 13.45 5.67 -5.56
C GLY A 49 13.00 6.06 -4.15
N ASP A 50 11.81 6.65 -4.01
CA ASP A 50 11.24 7.11 -2.75
C ASP A 50 10.55 5.94 -2.04
N GLY A 51 11.36 5.03 -1.51
CA GLY A 51 10.97 4.19 -0.38
C GLY A 51 9.85 3.17 -0.59
N GLY A 52 9.33 3.00 -1.81
CA GLY A 52 8.30 2.01 -2.12
C GLY A 52 6.86 2.47 -1.93
N GLU A 53 6.59 3.78 -1.85
CA GLU A 53 5.22 4.33 -1.84
C GLU A 53 4.76 4.65 -3.27
N ASP A 54 3.74 3.92 -3.76
CA ASP A 54 3.07 4.24 -5.03
C ASP A 54 1.79 5.05 -4.81
N GLY A 55 1.27 5.09 -3.58
CA GLY A 55 0.14 5.91 -3.18
C GLY A 55 -0.10 5.88 -1.69
N ARG A 56 -0.86 6.84 -1.19
CA ARG A 56 -1.28 6.90 0.21
C ARG A 56 -2.68 7.47 0.35
N VAL A 57 -3.34 7.13 1.45
CA VAL A 57 -4.57 7.77 1.90
C VAL A 57 -4.43 8.19 3.36
N GLU A 58 -4.81 9.42 3.67
CA GLU A 58 -4.83 9.95 5.03
C GLU A 58 -6.06 10.83 5.26
N TRP A 59 -6.86 10.51 6.28
CA TRP A 59 -8.01 11.34 6.65
C TRP A 59 -8.22 11.43 8.17
N ALA A 60 -8.95 12.48 8.58
CA ALA A 60 -9.31 12.73 9.97
C ALA A 60 -10.83 12.76 10.15
N GLY A 61 -11.32 12.20 11.27
CA GLY A 61 -12.74 12.07 11.54
C GLY A 61 -13.41 10.96 10.71
N GLY A 62 -14.73 10.82 10.85
CA GLY A 62 -15.52 9.83 10.10
C GLY A 62 -15.19 8.37 10.45
N VAL A 63 -15.26 7.49 9.46
CA VAL A 63 -14.99 6.04 9.62
C VAL A 63 -13.53 5.76 9.99
N ASN A 64 -13.30 4.69 10.76
CA ASN A 64 -11.95 4.25 11.15
C ASN A 64 -11.27 3.40 10.08
N SER A 65 -12.07 2.72 9.27
CA SER A 65 -11.69 1.85 8.17
C SER A 65 -12.84 1.78 7.17
N THR A 66 -12.57 1.28 5.97
CA THR A 66 -13.56 0.91 4.97
C THR A 66 -13.30 -0.53 4.52
N ASP A 67 -14.11 -1.04 3.60
CA ASP A 67 -13.89 -2.38 3.02
C ASP A 67 -12.55 -2.47 2.25
N PHE A 68 -12.01 -1.32 1.81
CA PHE A 68 -10.75 -1.25 1.05
C PHE A 68 -9.62 -0.50 1.78
N PHE A 69 -9.94 0.37 2.73
CA PHE A 69 -8.97 1.11 3.54
C PHE A 69 -8.93 0.55 4.96
N PRO A 70 -7.94 -0.31 5.30
CA PRO A 70 -7.88 -0.94 6.61
C PRO A 70 -7.63 0.05 7.76
N SER A 71 -7.13 1.25 7.48
CA SER A 71 -6.96 2.30 8.48
C SER A 71 -6.98 3.70 7.88
N ARG A 72 -7.16 4.72 8.74
CA ARG A 72 -7.12 6.15 8.38
C ARG A 72 -5.81 6.63 7.77
N PHE A 73 -4.73 5.86 7.89
CA PHE A 73 -3.46 6.11 7.23
C PHE A 73 -3.01 4.83 6.54
N SER A 74 -3.21 4.72 5.22
CA SER A 74 -2.79 3.54 4.48
C SER A 74 -1.84 3.92 3.34
N ILE A 75 -0.71 3.21 3.25
CA ILE A 75 0.26 3.31 2.16
C ILE A 75 0.03 2.13 1.21
N PHE A 76 0.05 2.42 -0.08
CA PHE A 76 -0.15 1.47 -1.16
C PHE A 76 1.10 1.37 -2.01
N GLN A 77 1.50 0.14 -2.29
CA GLN A 77 2.59 -0.18 -3.20
C GLN A 77 2.09 -1.15 -4.28
N SER A 78 2.45 -0.90 -5.52
CA SER A 78 2.06 -1.66 -6.68
C SER A 78 3.27 -2.27 -7.37
N LYS A 79 3.33 -3.60 -7.41
CA LYS A 79 4.44 -4.32 -8.02
C LYS A 79 3.90 -5.30 -9.04
N ALA A 80 4.25 -5.07 -10.32
CA ALA A 80 3.87 -5.96 -11.42
C ALA A 80 4.63 -7.31 -11.38
N GLN A 81 5.70 -7.41 -10.59
CA GLN A 81 6.52 -8.61 -10.47
C GLN A 81 5.93 -9.60 -9.47
N ASN A 82 6.17 -10.90 -9.70
CA ASN A 82 5.76 -11.95 -8.80
C ASN A 82 6.65 -11.95 -7.54
N LEU A 83 6.27 -11.13 -6.54
CA LEU A 83 7.00 -11.04 -5.28
C LEU A 83 6.79 -12.32 -4.46
N THR A 84 7.88 -13.04 -4.18
CA THR A 84 7.91 -14.10 -3.17
C THR A 84 7.73 -13.51 -1.78
N GLU A 85 7.34 -14.31 -0.78
CA GLU A 85 7.23 -13.84 0.61
C GLU A 85 8.54 -13.26 1.13
N SER A 86 9.68 -13.82 0.70
CA SER A 86 11.01 -13.28 0.99
C SER A 86 11.21 -11.89 0.40
N ALA A 87 10.78 -11.65 -0.84
CA ALA A 87 10.89 -10.35 -1.48
C ALA A 87 9.97 -9.30 -0.82
N VAL A 88 8.78 -9.70 -0.35
CA VAL A 88 7.92 -8.82 0.45
C VAL A 88 8.59 -8.48 1.79
N PHE A 89 9.21 -9.45 2.45
CA PHE A 89 9.95 -9.18 3.68
C PHE A 89 11.10 -8.19 3.43
N ASP A 90 11.87 -8.37 2.36
CA ASP A 90 13.01 -7.51 2.03
C ASP A 90 12.57 -6.08 1.64
N GLU A 91 11.34 -5.90 1.14
CA GLU A 91 10.72 -4.58 0.96
C GLU A 91 10.39 -3.95 2.32
N VAL A 92 9.82 -4.70 3.26
CA VAL A 92 9.39 -4.21 4.58
C VAL A 92 10.58 -3.94 5.51
N ALA A 93 11.58 -4.81 5.48
CA ALA A 93 12.72 -4.78 6.38
C ALA A 93 14.01 -5.21 5.66
N LYS A 94 15.05 -4.38 5.75
CA LYS A 94 16.38 -4.75 5.29
C LYS A 94 17.07 -5.61 6.34
N ARG A 95 17.66 -6.73 5.94
CA ARG A 95 18.56 -7.53 6.77
C ARG A 95 20.01 -7.09 6.54
N PRO A 96 20.59 -6.27 7.42
CA PRO A 96 22.03 -6.00 7.34
C PRO A 96 22.81 -7.30 7.57
N LYS A 97 24.00 -7.44 6.96
CA LYS A 97 24.87 -8.62 7.14
C LYS A 97 25.23 -8.86 8.61
N ASN A 98 25.33 -7.78 9.40
CA ASN A 98 25.54 -7.81 10.84
C ASN A 98 24.54 -6.85 11.49
N GLY A 99 23.64 -7.37 12.32
CA GLY A 99 22.68 -6.57 13.09
C GLY A 99 21.22 -7.00 12.91
N PRO A 100 20.31 -6.47 13.73
CA PRO A 100 18.89 -6.76 13.63
C PRO A 100 18.28 -6.17 12.35
N PRO A 101 17.17 -6.73 11.85
CA PRO A 101 16.45 -6.18 10.70
C PRO A 101 16.03 -4.72 10.95
N VAL A 102 16.24 -3.86 9.95
CA VAL A 102 15.85 -2.44 10.00
C VAL A 102 14.66 -2.23 9.07
N LEU A 103 13.56 -1.72 9.61
CA LEU A 103 12.37 -1.40 8.82
C LEU A 103 12.67 -0.30 7.81
N ASN A 104 12.03 -0.35 6.65
CA ASN A 104 12.09 0.76 5.71
C ASN A 104 11.39 2.02 6.28
N ASN A 105 11.62 3.18 5.68
CA ASN A 105 11.07 4.44 6.19
C ASN A 105 9.53 4.48 6.10
N ALA A 106 8.95 3.96 5.01
CA ALA A 106 7.49 3.97 4.79
C ALA A 106 6.74 3.13 5.84
N VAL A 107 7.25 1.95 6.17
CA VAL A 107 6.71 1.05 7.19
C VAL A 107 6.92 1.63 8.59
N SER A 108 8.07 2.27 8.83
CA SER A 108 8.35 2.96 10.10
C SER A 108 7.38 4.12 10.34
N GLU A 109 7.12 4.94 9.33
CA GLU A 109 6.12 6.02 9.40
C GLU A 109 4.71 5.47 9.58
N MET A 110 4.35 4.44 8.83
CA MET A 110 3.06 3.74 8.96
C MET A 110 2.84 3.22 10.37
N LEU A 111 3.83 2.56 10.97
CA LEU A 111 3.74 2.05 12.34
C LEU A 111 3.59 3.17 13.36
N ALA A 112 4.33 4.27 13.20
CA ALA A 112 4.22 5.44 14.07
C ALA A 112 2.81 6.05 14.04
N LYS A 113 2.15 6.00 12.87
CA LYS A 113 0.78 6.48 12.65
C LYS A 113 -0.31 5.42 12.94
N LYS A 114 0.04 4.22 13.39
CA LYS A 114 -0.88 3.07 13.54
C LYS A 114 -1.67 2.80 12.24
N GLY A 115 -0.99 2.95 11.11
CA GLY A 115 -1.56 2.81 9.79
C GLY A 115 -1.54 1.37 9.28
N ALA A 116 -1.68 1.23 7.97
CA ALA A 116 -1.57 -0.03 7.26
C ALA A 116 -0.68 0.09 6.02
N TYR A 117 -0.02 -1.00 5.67
CA TYR A 117 0.78 -1.12 4.45
C TYR A 117 0.16 -2.17 3.54
N VAL A 118 -0.24 -1.77 2.34
CA VAL A 118 -0.96 -2.60 1.38
C VAL A 118 -0.09 -2.78 0.13
N THR A 119 0.32 -4.01 -0.14
CA THR A 119 1.06 -4.34 -1.37
C THR A 119 0.16 -5.12 -2.31
N ALA A 120 -0.04 -4.58 -3.51
CA ALA A 120 -0.74 -5.27 -4.59
C ALA A 120 0.27 -6.10 -5.41
N ARG A 121 0.03 -7.42 -5.45
CA ARG A 121 0.53 -8.36 -6.45
C ARG A 121 -0.68 -9.11 -7.04
N VAL A 122 -0.48 -10.00 -8.01
CA VAL A 122 -1.55 -10.85 -8.60
C VAL A 122 -2.37 -11.65 -7.55
N LYS A 123 -1.88 -11.75 -6.31
CA LYS A 123 -2.64 -12.10 -5.10
C LYS A 123 -2.46 -11.04 -4.01
N VAL A 124 -3.51 -10.32 -3.62
CA VAL A 124 -3.47 -9.30 -2.54
C VAL A 124 -2.98 -9.92 -1.23
N LEU A 125 -2.03 -9.27 -0.55
CA LEU A 125 -1.51 -9.68 0.74
C LEU A 125 -1.66 -8.49 1.70
N VAL A 126 -2.41 -8.69 2.78
CA VAL A 126 -2.57 -7.69 3.84
C VAL A 126 -1.58 -8.04 4.94
N ALA A 127 -0.54 -7.21 5.13
CA ALA A 127 0.39 -7.36 6.23
C ALA A 127 -0.06 -6.46 7.39
N SER A 128 -0.51 -7.07 8.49
CA SER A 128 -0.68 -6.37 9.77
C SER A 128 0.58 -6.57 10.59
N VAL A 129 1.35 -5.51 10.81
CA VAL A 129 2.50 -5.56 11.73
C VAL A 129 1.98 -5.47 13.15
N MET A 130 1.98 -6.61 13.86
CA MET A 130 1.64 -6.67 15.29
C MET A 130 2.77 -6.02 16.09
N GLN A 131 2.47 -4.99 16.88
CA GLN A 131 3.47 -4.40 17.77
C GLN A 131 3.96 -5.45 18.77
N PRO A 132 5.27 -5.52 19.09
CA PRO A 132 5.76 -6.38 20.15
C PRO A 132 5.14 -5.92 21.48
N LYS A 133 4.55 -6.86 22.22
CA LYS A 133 4.09 -6.64 23.60
C LYS A 133 5.27 -6.11 24.43
N ALA A 134 5.10 -4.95 25.05
CA ALA A 134 6.00 -4.47 26.08
C ALA A 134 6.01 -5.49 27.23
N VAL A 135 7.21 -5.93 27.62
CA VAL A 135 7.49 -6.72 28.83
C VAL A 135 7.64 -5.76 30.01
#